data_AF-A0A8S2EGF8-F1
#
_entry.id   AF-A0A8S2EGF8-F1
#
_cell.length_a   1.000
_cell.length_b   1.000
_cell.length_c   1.000
_cell.angle_alpha   90.00
_cell.angle_beta   90.00
_cell.angle_gamma   90.00
#
_symmetry.space_group_name_H-M   'P 1'
#
loop_
_entity.id
_entity.type
_entity.pdbx_description
1 polymer ?
#
loop_
_entity_poly.entity_id
_entity_poly.type
_entity_poly.pdbx_seq_one_letter_code
_entity_poly.pdbx_strand_id
1 'polypeptide(L)'
;MSVKKGWKDLQKISDPVYFNINRTAKKTLELYNQLVDDDGKIFKHKSNYETRAGLTSEPLFTSDHHFITITHQYINETNWILKIMHHMKAGILTWTVRNKEHQKNIKQAKISILKEIRKKIGLKLDQCNLGSRAAGGTSTTGAQGRKVFSYKIRHLLLTYVPLQHQETLKQLIQHYSIILRAVSSTRSINVSKFKELTLGF
;
A
#
# COMPACT_ATOMS: atom_id res chain seq x y z
N MET A 1 -16.89 17.93 -25.82
CA MET A 1 -15.81 17.12 -25.21
C MET A 1 -15.72 17.49 -23.74
N SER A 2 -16.23 16.65 -22.83
CA SER A 2 -16.28 16.99 -21.41
C SER A 2 -14.92 16.72 -20.75
N VAL A 3 -14.52 17.68 -19.92
CA VAL A 3 -13.26 17.68 -19.17
C VAL A 3 -13.13 16.38 -18.37
N LYS A 4 -12.15 15.55 -18.74
CA LYS A 4 -11.73 14.39 -17.94
C LYS A 4 -11.54 14.87 -16.50
N LYS A 5 -12.15 14.19 -15.52
CA LYS A 5 -11.96 14.42 -14.07
C LYS A 5 -10.47 14.57 -13.78
N GLY A 6 -9.99 15.80 -13.72
CA GLY A 6 -8.64 16.10 -13.28
C GLY A 6 -8.51 15.62 -11.84
N TRP A 7 -7.33 15.10 -11.50
CA TRP A 7 -7.00 14.82 -10.11
C TRP A 7 -7.17 16.11 -9.31
N LYS A 8 -8.20 16.17 -8.46
CA LYS A 8 -8.57 17.38 -7.69
C LYS A 8 -7.50 17.78 -6.66
N ASP A 9 -6.48 16.95 -6.47
CA ASP A 9 -5.46 17.10 -5.44
C ASP A 9 -4.08 17.47 -6.01
N LEU A 10 -3.95 17.81 -7.30
CA LEU A 10 -2.64 18.21 -7.88
C LEU A 10 -2.00 19.41 -7.16
N GLN A 11 -2.82 20.37 -6.72
CA GLN A 11 -2.35 21.50 -5.91
C GLN A 11 -1.89 21.06 -4.51
N LYS A 12 -2.51 20.02 -3.92
CA LYS A 12 -2.10 19.48 -2.62
C LYS A 12 -0.81 18.68 -2.72
N ILE A 13 -0.62 17.93 -3.82
CA ILE A 13 0.60 17.15 -4.06
C ILE A 13 1.81 18.06 -4.30
N SER A 14 1.60 19.26 -4.83
CA SER A 14 2.67 20.23 -5.12
C SER A 14 2.99 21.16 -3.94
N ASP A 15 2.16 21.19 -2.90
CA ASP A 15 2.39 21.99 -1.70
C ASP A 15 3.38 21.26 -0.76
N PRO A 16 4.59 21.80 -0.52
CA PRO A 16 5.57 21.20 0.39
C PRO A 16 5.05 21.07 1.82
N VAL A 17 4.11 21.92 2.23
CA VAL A 17 3.52 21.93 3.57
C VAL A 17 2.46 20.84 3.73
N TYR A 18 1.83 20.42 2.63
CA TYR A 18 0.76 19.43 2.66
C TYR A 18 1.22 18.06 3.20
N PHE A 19 2.46 17.68 2.94
CA PHE A 19 3.05 16.43 3.44
C PHE A 19 3.79 16.59 4.77
N ASN A 20 3.89 17.80 5.33
CA ASN A 20 4.52 17.98 6.63
C ASN A 20 3.69 17.28 7.71
N ILE A 21 4.36 16.43 8.49
CA ILE A 21 3.76 15.76 9.64
C ILE A 21 3.63 16.80 10.76
N ASN A 22 2.57 17.60 10.70
CA ASN A 22 2.30 18.69 11.66
C ASN A 22 1.45 18.27 12.85
N ARG A 23 1.03 17.00 12.88
CA ARG A 23 0.21 16.41 13.95
C ARG A 23 1.09 15.92 15.10
N THR A 24 0.76 16.34 16.31
CA THR A 24 1.42 15.91 17.55
C THR A 24 0.40 15.21 18.45
N ALA A 25 0.85 14.38 19.38
CA ALA A 25 -0.03 13.71 20.35
C ALA A 25 -0.89 14.74 21.11
N LYS A 26 -0.26 15.86 21.49
CA LYS A 26 -0.94 17.00 22.11
C LYS A 26 -2.08 17.56 21.25
N LYS A 27 -1.83 17.85 19.96
CA LYS A 27 -2.88 18.36 19.05
C LYS A 27 -4.01 17.36 18.81
N THR A 28 -3.70 16.06 18.75
CA THR A 28 -4.72 15.02 18.60
C THR A 28 -5.58 14.92 19.86
N LEU A 29 -4.97 15.00 21.05
CA LEU A 29 -5.68 14.99 22.33
C LEU A 29 -6.54 16.25 22.52
N GLU A 30 -6.02 17.44 22.17
CA GLU A 30 -6.78 18.69 22.17
C GLU A 30 -8.03 18.58 21.28
N LEU A 31 -7.86 18.05 20.07
CA LEU A 31 -8.98 17.85 19.14
C LEU A 31 -9.98 16.80 19.64
N TYR A 32 -9.50 15.73 20.29
CA TYR A 32 -10.37 14.73 20.93
C TYR A 32 -11.22 15.37 22.03
N ASN A 33 -10.61 16.12 22.94
CA ASN A 33 -11.29 16.79 24.04
C ASN A 33 -12.32 17.84 23.58
N GLN A 34 -12.11 18.46 22.42
CA GLN A 34 -13.08 19.41 21.85
C GLN A 34 -14.35 18.74 21.30
N LEU A 35 -14.29 17.44 21.01
CA LEU A 35 -15.32 16.74 20.23
C LEU A 35 -15.94 15.56 20.98
N VAL A 36 -15.37 15.19 22.12
CA VAL A 36 -15.90 14.17 23.03
C VAL A 36 -17.01 14.79 23.87
N ASP A 37 -18.12 14.08 24.01
CA ASP A 37 -19.19 14.45 24.96
C ASP A 37 -18.82 14.02 26.39
N ASP A 38 -19.70 14.37 27.34
CA ASP A 38 -19.54 14.03 28.76
C ASP A 38 -19.51 12.50 29.01
N ASP A 39 -20.03 11.70 28.06
CA ASP A 39 -20.06 10.24 28.09
C ASP A 39 -18.83 9.60 27.41
N GLY A 40 -17.86 10.38 26.92
CA GLY A 40 -16.67 9.85 26.26
C GLY A 40 -16.88 9.46 24.79
N LYS A 41 -17.99 9.86 24.15
CA LYS A 41 -18.36 9.50 22.78
C LYS A 41 -18.16 10.65 21.81
N ILE A 42 -17.79 10.31 20.57
CA ILE A 42 -17.65 11.28 19.48
C ILE A 42 -18.69 10.99 18.40
N PHE A 43 -19.73 11.82 18.32
CA PHE A 43 -20.79 11.68 17.33
C PHE A 43 -20.32 11.96 15.90
N LYS A 44 -20.76 11.10 14.95
CA LYS A 44 -20.43 11.24 13.53
C LYS A 44 -21.60 11.82 12.74
N HIS A 45 -21.51 13.10 12.36
CA HIS A 45 -22.48 13.76 11.50
C HIS A 45 -22.02 13.77 10.04
N LYS A 46 -22.97 13.74 9.11
CA LYS A 46 -22.71 13.55 7.67
C LYS A 46 -21.87 14.68 7.03
N SER A 47 -21.77 15.84 7.66
CA SER A 47 -21.07 17.05 7.18
C SER A 47 -19.83 17.44 7.99
N ASN A 48 -19.42 16.66 9.00
CA ASN A 48 -18.32 17.03 9.90
C ASN A 48 -16.96 16.40 9.54
N TYR A 49 -16.79 15.93 8.31
CA TYR A 49 -15.57 15.23 7.91
C TYR A 49 -14.33 16.14 7.96
N GLU A 50 -14.44 17.38 7.49
CA GLU A 50 -13.30 18.32 7.49
C GLU A 50 -12.85 18.72 8.90
N THR A 51 -13.79 18.90 9.83
CA THR A 51 -13.50 19.22 11.23
C THR A 51 -12.99 18.01 12.02
N ARG A 52 -13.22 16.79 11.54
CA ARG A 52 -12.79 15.53 12.17
C ARG A 52 -11.69 14.79 11.42
N ALA A 53 -11.15 15.38 10.36
CA ALA A 53 -10.13 14.74 9.56
C ALA A 53 -8.93 14.39 10.45
N GLY A 54 -8.70 13.09 10.67
CA GLY A 54 -7.63 12.58 11.54
C GLY A 54 -8.01 12.24 12.98
N LEU A 55 -9.29 12.34 13.34
CA LEU A 55 -9.77 11.96 14.66
C LEU A 55 -10.11 10.46 14.71
N THR A 56 -9.57 9.77 15.72
CA THR A 56 -9.93 8.39 16.08
C THR A 56 -11.05 8.39 17.11
N SER A 57 -11.68 7.22 17.34
CA SER A 57 -12.71 7.05 18.39
C SER A 57 -12.15 7.13 19.81
N GLU A 58 -10.84 6.99 19.96
CA GLU A 58 -10.10 7.00 21.22
C GLU A 58 -8.87 7.90 21.05
N PRO A 59 -8.35 8.52 22.12
CA PRO A 59 -7.14 9.33 22.05
C PRO A 59 -5.95 8.47 21.61
N LEU A 60 -5.17 8.97 20.65
CA LEU A 60 -3.94 8.31 20.22
C LEU A 60 -2.82 8.63 21.21
N PHE A 61 -2.11 7.61 21.68
CA PHE A 61 -0.93 7.81 22.50
C PHE A 61 0.28 8.18 21.61
N THR A 62 1.28 8.84 22.19
CA THR A 62 2.52 9.24 21.48
C THR A 62 3.24 8.04 20.84
N SER A 63 3.08 6.83 21.38
CA SER A 63 3.58 5.57 20.81
C SER A 63 2.88 5.16 19.51
N ASP A 64 1.66 5.65 19.27
CA ASP A 64 0.84 5.33 18.09
C ASP A 64 1.03 6.35 16.95
N HIS A 65 1.86 7.38 17.18
CA HIS A 65 2.03 8.50 16.27
C HIS A 65 3.11 8.26 15.21
N HIS A 66 2.72 8.39 13.93
CA HIS A 66 3.58 8.71 12.78
C HIS A 66 4.83 7.84 12.55
N PHE A 67 4.76 6.55 12.83
CA PHE A 67 5.82 5.62 12.43
C PHE A 67 5.50 4.97 11.09
N ILE A 68 6.50 4.90 10.21
CA ILE A 68 6.43 4.04 9.04
C ILE A 68 6.49 2.60 9.55
N THR A 69 5.35 1.92 9.56
CA THR A 69 5.29 0.50 9.93
C THR A 69 5.84 -0.35 8.78
N ILE A 70 7.17 -0.47 8.73
CA ILE A 70 7.90 -1.05 7.59
C ILE A 70 7.41 -2.45 7.21
N THR A 71 7.00 -3.25 8.20
CA THR A 71 6.39 -4.57 7.98
C THR A 71 5.11 -4.48 7.14
N HIS A 72 4.22 -3.54 7.44
CA HIS A 72 3.00 -3.32 6.65
C HIS A 72 3.33 -2.80 5.26
N GLN A 73 4.38 -1.98 5.10
CA GLN A 73 4.81 -1.53 3.78
C GLN A 73 5.25 -2.72 2.91
N TYR A 74 6.05 -3.65 3.44
CA TYR A 74 6.39 -4.88 2.71
C TYR A 74 5.15 -5.69 2.29
N ILE A 75 4.12 -5.78 3.13
CA ILE A 75 2.88 -6.51 2.84
C ILE A 75 2.06 -5.79 1.76
N ASN A 76 1.85 -4.48 1.93
CA ASN A 76 1.05 -3.65 1.03
C ASN A 76 1.67 -3.61 -0.37
N GLU A 77 2.98 -3.37 -0.46
CA GLU A 77 3.67 -3.33 -1.75
C GLU A 77 3.69 -4.70 -2.44
N THR A 78 3.79 -5.80 -1.67
CA THR A 78 3.64 -7.15 -2.23
C THR A 78 2.25 -7.33 -2.85
N ASN A 79 1.19 -6.95 -2.14
CA ASN A 79 -0.18 -7.07 -2.64
C ASN A 79 -0.42 -6.18 -3.86
N TRP A 80 0.17 -4.98 -3.88
CA TRP A 80 0.08 -4.05 -5.00
C TRP A 80 0.79 -4.57 -6.25
N ILE A 81 2.03 -5.06 -6.12
CA ILE A 81 2.77 -5.69 -7.22
C ILE A 81 2.02 -6.91 -7.76
N LEU A 82 1.51 -7.78 -6.89
CA LEU A 82 0.72 -8.95 -7.32
C LEU A 82 -0.51 -8.50 -8.12
N LYS A 83 -1.21 -7.46 -7.68
CA LYS A 83 -2.34 -6.91 -8.42
C LYS A 83 -1.92 -6.42 -9.81
N ILE A 84 -0.81 -5.69 -9.94
CA ILE A 84 -0.27 -5.28 -11.24
C ILE A 84 0.01 -6.50 -12.12
N MET A 85 0.66 -7.53 -11.59
CA MET A 85 0.96 -8.76 -12.33
C MET A 85 -0.30 -9.47 -12.81
N HIS A 86 -1.36 -9.53 -11.98
CA HIS A 86 -2.64 -10.11 -12.36
C HIS A 86 -3.28 -9.37 -13.55
N HIS A 87 -3.23 -8.03 -13.51
CA HIS A 87 -3.72 -7.17 -14.59
C HIS A 87 -2.92 -7.35 -15.88
N MET A 88 -1.58 -7.35 -15.80
CA MET A 88 -0.69 -7.58 -16.93
C MET A 88 -0.90 -8.96 -17.57
N LYS A 89 -0.99 -10.01 -16.75
CA LYS A 89 -1.22 -11.38 -17.24
C LYS A 89 -2.60 -11.55 -17.88
N ALA A 90 -3.61 -10.85 -17.37
CA ALA A 90 -4.95 -10.87 -17.96
C ALA A 90 -5.10 -9.95 -19.19
N GLY A 91 -4.07 -9.17 -19.55
CA GLY A 91 -4.13 -8.20 -20.64
C GLY A 91 -5.03 -6.98 -20.36
N ILE A 92 -5.35 -6.71 -19.09
CA ILE A 92 -6.28 -5.65 -18.68
C ILE A 92 -5.52 -4.57 -17.92
N LEU A 93 -5.09 -3.53 -18.63
CA LEU A 93 -4.22 -2.46 -18.08
C LEU A 93 -4.99 -1.32 -17.37
N THR A 94 -6.24 -1.57 -16.98
CA THR A 94 -7.08 -0.60 -16.24
C THR A 94 -7.23 -1.00 -14.79
N TRP A 95 -7.00 -0.09 -13.84
CA TRP A 95 -7.08 -0.39 -12.40
C TRP A 95 -8.50 -0.67 -11.89
N THR A 96 -9.48 0.10 -12.37
CA THR A 96 -10.89 -0.07 -12.01
C THR A 96 -11.58 -0.90 -13.07
N VAL A 97 -12.05 -2.09 -12.68
CA VAL A 97 -12.67 -3.04 -13.61
C VAL A 97 -14.13 -3.24 -13.23
N ARG A 98 -15.02 -2.71 -14.06
CA ARG A 98 -16.48 -2.84 -13.88
C ARG A 98 -17.08 -3.99 -14.71
N ASN A 99 -16.44 -4.34 -15.81
CA ASN A 99 -16.86 -5.44 -16.67
C ASN A 99 -16.65 -6.78 -15.96
N LYS A 100 -17.71 -7.60 -15.86
CA LYS A 100 -17.71 -8.90 -15.16
C LYS A 100 -16.76 -9.92 -15.80
N GLU A 101 -16.63 -9.90 -17.12
CA GLU A 101 -15.71 -10.77 -17.86
C GLU A 101 -14.26 -10.42 -17.54
N HIS A 102 -13.91 -9.12 -17.57
CA HIS A 102 -12.59 -8.67 -17.18
C HIS A 102 -12.25 -9.03 -15.72
N GLN A 103 -13.22 -8.92 -14.81
CA GLN A 103 -13.05 -9.38 -13.42
C GLN A 103 -12.77 -10.88 -13.34
N LYS A 104 -13.47 -11.70 -14.12
CA LYS A 104 -13.25 -13.15 -14.21
C LYS A 104 -11.84 -13.47 -14.73
N ASN A 105 -11.39 -12.78 -15.77
CA ASN A 105 -10.06 -12.97 -16.37
C ASN A 105 -8.94 -12.61 -15.38
N ILE A 106 -9.08 -11.49 -14.66
CA ILE A 106 -8.13 -11.11 -13.60
C ILE A 106 -8.13 -12.13 -12.45
N LYS A 107 -9.31 -12.64 -12.06
CA LYS A 107 -9.41 -13.69 -11.03
C LYS A 107 -8.70 -14.97 -11.45
N GLN A 108 -8.85 -15.39 -12.71
CA GLN A 108 -8.13 -16.54 -13.27
C GLN A 108 -6.62 -16.29 -13.30
N ALA A 109 -6.18 -15.11 -13.73
CA ALA A 109 -4.76 -14.72 -13.71
C ALA A 109 -4.18 -14.75 -12.29
N LYS A 110 -4.91 -14.23 -11.30
CA LYS A 110 -4.56 -14.31 -9.87
C LYS A 110 -4.36 -15.76 -9.42
N ILE A 111 -5.35 -16.63 -9.67
CA ILE A 111 -5.26 -18.05 -9.28
C ILE A 111 -4.05 -18.72 -9.94
N SER A 112 -3.82 -18.47 -11.23
CA SER A 112 -2.69 -19.02 -11.98
C SER A 112 -1.34 -18.56 -11.40
N ILE A 113 -1.15 -17.25 -11.20
CA ILE A 113 0.10 -16.69 -10.67
C ILE A 113 0.37 -17.21 -9.26
N LEU A 114 -0.62 -17.17 -8.37
CA LEU A 114 -0.45 -17.60 -6.98
C LEU A 114 -0.16 -19.10 -6.87
N LYS A 115 -0.78 -19.93 -7.72
CA LYS A 115 -0.49 -21.37 -7.80
C LYS A 115 0.96 -21.61 -8.22
N GLU A 116 1.44 -20.90 -9.23
CA GLU A 116 2.82 -21.01 -9.71
C GLU A 116 3.85 -20.52 -8.69
N ILE A 117 3.60 -19.38 -8.03
CA ILE A 117 4.46 -18.86 -6.96
C ILE A 117 4.56 -19.88 -5.81
N ARG A 118 3.43 -20.45 -5.39
CA ARG A 118 3.42 -21.48 -4.35
C ARG A 118 4.19 -22.73 -4.78
N LYS A 119 4.04 -23.16 -6.04
CA LYS A 119 4.74 -24.34 -6.58
C LYS A 119 6.25 -24.14 -6.66
N LYS A 120 6.72 -22.99 -7.18
CA LYS A 120 8.15 -22.76 -7.44
C LYS A 120 8.92 -22.22 -6.23
N ILE A 121 8.28 -21.39 -5.40
CA ILE A 121 8.95 -20.67 -4.31
C ILE A 121 8.44 -21.12 -2.93
N GLY A 122 7.28 -21.78 -2.87
CA GLY A 122 6.67 -22.20 -1.60
C GLY A 122 5.97 -21.08 -0.83
N LEU A 123 5.84 -19.88 -1.41
CA LEU A 123 5.16 -18.75 -0.75
C LEU A 123 3.64 -18.84 -0.91
N LYS A 124 2.91 -18.60 0.19
CA LYS A 124 1.46 -18.49 0.23
C LYS A 124 1.06 -17.01 0.31
N LEU A 125 1.01 -16.35 -0.84
CA LEU A 125 0.68 -14.92 -0.94
C LEU A 125 -0.81 -14.73 -1.21
N ASP A 126 -1.41 -13.68 -0.65
CA ASP A 126 -2.75 -13.20 -0.99
C ASP A 126 -3.85 -14.28 -0.95
N GLN A 127 -3.73 -15.22 0.01
CA GLN A 127 -4.75 -16.23 0.30
C GLN A 127 -5.58 -15.79 1.50
N CYS A 128 -6.89 -15.99 1.47
CA CYS A 128 -7.72 -15.74 2.65
C CYS A 128 -7.49 -16.89 3.64
N ASN A 129 -7.17 -16.57 4.90
CA ASN A 129 -7.08 -17.59 5.94
C ASN A 129 -8.50 -18.05 6.30
N LEU A 130 -8.92 -19.20 5.76
CA LEU A 130 -10.25 -19.79 6.00
C LEU A 130 -10.50 -20.13 7.50
N GLY A 131 -9.47 -20.11 8.34
CA GLY A 131 -9.56 -20.37 9.79
C GLY A 131 -9.83 -19.13 10.66
N SER A 132 -9.66 -17.90 10.16
CA SER A 132 -9.97 -16.69 10.93
C SER A 132 -11.44 -16.34 10.73
N ARG A 133 -12.33 -16.95 11.52
CA ARG A 133 -13.69 -16.44 11.70
C ARG A 133 -13.57 -14.95 12.07
N ALA A 134 -14.08 -14.07 11.21
CA ALA A 134 -14.27 -12.62 11.41
C ALA A 134 -13.17 -11.60 11.01
N ALA A 135 -12.02 -11.96 10.44
CA ALA A 135 -11.05 -10.95 9.97
C ALA A 135 -10.66 -11.18 8.50
N GLY A 136 -11.09 -10.28 7.60
CA GLY A 136 -10.81 -10.31 6.16
C GLY A 136 -9.35 -10.02 5.78
N GLY A 137 -8.39 -10.68 6.44
CA GLY A 137 -6.96 -10.50 6.23
C GLY A 137 -6.39 -11.40 5.13
N THR A 138 -5.34 -10.91 4.47
CA THR A 138 -4.52 -11.73 3.55
C THR A 138 -3.52 -12.58 4.33
N SER A 139 -3.20 -13.77 3.84
CA SER A 139 -2.17 -14.65 4.40
C SER A 139 -0.74 -14.10 4.26
N THR A 140 -0.56 -12.99 3.52
CA THR A 140 0.74 -12.35 3.30
C THR A 140 1.29 -11.82 4.61
N THR A 141 2.32 -12.48 5.15
CA THR A 141 3.03 -12.03 6.35
C THR A 141 4.22 -11.13 5.99
N GLY A 142 4.73 -10.37 6.96
CA GLY A 142 5.93 -9.55 6.77
C GLY A 142 7.15 -10.32 6.28
N ALA A 143 7.34 -11.55 6.77
CA ALA A 143 8.42 -12.43 6.33
C ALA A 143 8.27 -12.85 4.85
N GLN A 144 7.04 -13.11 4.42
CA GLN A 144 6.76 -13.41 3.01
C GLN A 144 6.95 -12.18 2.13
N GLY A 145 6.48 -11.00 2.57
CA GLY A 145 6.69 -9.75 1.86
C GLY A 145 8.17 -9.42 1.66
N ARG A 146 9.00 -9.55 2.69
CA ARG A 146 10.47 -9.37 2.56
C ARG A 146 11.10 -10.34 1.55
N LYS A 147 10.63 -11.59 1.50
CA LYS A 147 11.14 -12.58 0.53
C LYS A 147 10.82 -12.18 -0.92
N VAL A 148 9.66 -11.59 -1.19
CA VAL A 148 9.26 -11.12 -2.53
C VAL A 148 10.26 -10.11 -3.10
N PHE A 149 10.77 -9.19 -2.28
CA PHE A 149 11.77 -8.19 -2.70
C PHE A 149 13.22 -8.68 -2.68
N SER A 150 13.46 -9.97 -2.41
CA SER A 150 14.81 -10.55 -2.50
C SER A 150 15.24 -10.77 -3.95
N TYR A 151 16.53 -10.60 -4.23
CA TYR A 151 17.09 -10.72 -5.59
C TYR A 151 16.65 -12.01 -6.31
N LYS A 152 16.72 -13.15 -5.60
CA LYS A 152 16.36 -14.48 -6.12
C LYS A 152 14.89 -14.57 -6.53
N ILE A 153 13.99 -13.95 -5.77
CA ILE A 153 12.55 -14.07 -6.01
C ILE A 153 12.06 -13.07 -7.07
N ARG A 154 12.63 -11.86 -7.10
CA ARG A 154 12.26 -10.83 -8.08
C ARG A 154 12.31 -11.34 -9.51
N HIS A 155 13.43 -11.96 -9.91
CA HIS A 155 13.60 -12.52 -11.26
C HIS A 155 12.56 -13.59 -11.59
N LEU A 156 12.21 -14.41 -10.61
CA LEU A 156 11.24 -15.48 -10.78
C LEU A 156 9.83 -14.93 -10.99
N LEU A 157 9.47 -13.81 -10.33
CA LEU A 157 8.19 -13.13 -10.51
C LEU A 157 8.01 -12.58 -11.94
N LEU A 158 9.08 -12.11 -12.57
CA LEU A 158 9.03 -11.57 -13.93
C LEU A 158 8.59 -12.61 -14.97
N THR A 159 8.89 -13.89 -14.72
CA THR A 159 8.51 -14.99 -15.62
C THR A 159 7.00 -15.19 -15.74
N TYR A 160 6.19 -14.53 -14.90
CA TYR A 160 4.73 -14.66 -14.89
C TYR A 160 3.98 -13.53 -15.60
N VAL A 161 4.70 -12.52 -16.10
CA VAL A 161 4.11 -11.41 -16.86
C VAL A 161 4.60 -11.43 -18.32
N PRO A 162 3.82 -10.85 -19.25
CA PRO A 162 4.22 -10.76 -20.65
C PRO A 162 5.60 -10.10 -20.83
N LEU A 163 6.39 -10.60 -21.80
CA LEU A 163 7.78 -10.19 -22.02
C LEU A 163 7.94 -8.68 -22.14
N GLN A 164 7.04 -8.02 -22.85
CA GLN A 164 7.00 -6.57 -23.07
C GLN A 164 6.90 -5.72 -21.78
N HIS A 165 6.51 -6.31 -20.65
CA HIS A 165 6.37 -5.61 -19.37
C HIS A 165 7.43 -6.03 -18.33
N GLN A 166 8.27 -7.01 -18.64
CA GLN A 166 9.21 -7.59 -17.67
C GLN A 166 10.26 -6.58 -17.21
N GLU A 167 10.88 -5.82 -18.12
CA GLU A 167 11.93 -4.87 -17.75
C GLU A 167 11.38 -3.71 -16.91
N THR A 168 10.23 -3.14 -17.29
CA THR A 168 9.56 -2.10 -16.50
C THR A 168 9.20 -2.61 -15.09
N LEU A 169 8.62 -3.81 -14.99
CA LEU A 169 8.27 -4.40 -13.71
C LEU A 169 9.52 -4.71 -12.87
N LYS A 170 10.60 -5.17 -13.49
CA LYS A 170 11.88 -5.43 -12.82
C LYS A 170 12.44 -4.18 -12.17
N GLN A 171 12.50 -3.08 -12.93
CA GLN A 171 12.98 -1.79 -12.43
C GLN A 171 12.09 -1.30 -11.28
N LEU A 172 10.77 -1.40 -11.41
CA LEU A 172 9.81 -1.04 -10.37
C LEU A 172 10.06 -1.83 -9.06
N ILE A 173 10.10 -3.16 -9.12
CA ILE A 173 10.30 -3.99 -7.93
C ILE A 173 11.70 -3.77 -7.33
N GLN A 174 12.72 -3.53 -8.17
CA GLN A 174 14.06 -3.19 -7.71
C GLN A 174 14.06 -1.86 -6.95
N HIS A 175 13.38 -0.85 -7.48
CA HIS A 175 13.29 0.47 -6.88
C HIS A 175 12.61 0.42 -5.51
N TYR A 176 11.43 -0.21 -5.43
CA TYR A 176 10.74 -0.44 -4.17
C TYR A 176 11.59 -1.24 -3.19
N SER A 177 12.32 -2.25 -3.66
CA SER A 177 13.22 -3.01 -2.79
C SER A 177 14.33 -2.14 -2.19
N ILE A 178 14.85 -1.16 -2.91
CA ILE A 178 15.89 -0.26 -2.39
C ILE A 178 15.29 0.66 -1.32
N ILE A 179 14.13 1.27 -1.63
CA ILE A 179 13.39 2.14 -0.69
C ILE A 179 13.08 1.38 0.59
N LEU A 180 12.44 0.22 0.50
CA LEU A 180 12.03 -0.59 1.65
C LEU A 180 13.23 -1.04 2.48
N ARG A 181 14.37 -1.34 1.85
CA ARG A 181 15.60 -1.70 2.57
C ARG A 181 16.22 -0.51 3.29
N ALA A 182 16.28 0.65 2.63
CA ALA A 182 16.78 1.87 3.23
C ALA A 182 15.95 2.25 4.47
N VAL A 183 14.62 2.31 4.34
CA VAL A 183 13.71 2.64 5.44
C VAL A 183 13.72 1.58 6.54
N SER A 184 13.99 0.31 6.21
CA SER A 184 14.14 -0.76 7.22
C SER A 184 15.50 -0.78 7.93
N SER A 185 16.46 0.04 7.50
CA SER A 185 17.81 0.03 8.04
C SER A 185 17.86 0.67 9.44
N THR A 186 18.73 0.16 10.30
CA THR A 186 19.08 0.81 11.57
C THR A 186 20.12 1.91 11.41
N ARG A 187 20.63 2.12 10.18
CA ARG A 187 21.63 3.14 9.87
C ARG A 187 20.98 4.48 9.55
N SER A 188 21.71 5.57 9.76
CA SER A 188 21.31 6.89 9.31
C SER A 188 21.20 6.93 7.78
N ILE A 189 20.14 7.57 7.29
CA ILE A 189 19.86 7.74 5.87
C ILE A 189 20.20 9.18 5.48
N ASN A 190 20.94 9.37 4.39
CA ASN A 190 21.10 10.70 3.79
C ASN A 190 19.77 11.09 3.14
N VAL A 191 19.05 12.03 3.77
CA VAL A 191 17.70 12.42 3.37
C VAL A 191 17.65 13.00 1.96
N SER A 192 18.63 13.82 1.55
CA SER A 192 18.68 14.41 0.21
C SER A 192 18.81 13.34 -0.87
N LYS A 193 19.76 12.40 -0.71
CA LYS A 193 19.93 11.28 -1.64
C LYS A 193 18.72 10.34 -1.67
N PHE A 194 18.09 10.12 -0.52
CA PHE A 194 16.89 9.30 -0.44
C PHE A 194 15.71 9.97 -1.18
N LYS A 195 15.58 11.30 -1.08
CA LYS A 195 14.57 12.07 -1.81
C LYS A 195 14.79 11.99 -3.32
N GLU A 196 16.02 12.16 -3.80
CA GLU A 196 16.38 11.98 -5.21
C GLU A 196 15.98 10.58 -5.71
N LEU A 197 16.26 9.55 -4.90
CA LEU A 197 15.87 8.19 -5.22
C LEU A 197 14.35 8.07 -5.39
N THR A 198 13.54 8.66 -4.50
CA THR A 198 12.07 8.60 -4.61
C THR A 198 11.46 9.44 -5.74
N LEU A 199 12.20 10.38 -6.33
CA LEU A 199 11.71 11.28 -7.40
C LEU A 199 12.17 10.84 -8.79
N GLY A 200 13.18 9.97 -8.89
CA GLY A 200 13.82 9.58 -10.15
C GLY A 200 13.12 8.46 -10.92
N PHE A 201 11.80 8.27 -10.74
CA PHE A 201 11.02 7.20 -11.36
C PHE A 201 9.73 7.72 -11.97
#